data_AF-A0A3B9JBC7-F1
#
_entry.id   AF-A0A3B9JBC7-F1
#
_cell.length_a   1.000
_cell.length_b   1.000
_cell.length_c   1.000
_cell.angle_alpha   90.00
_cell.angle_beta   90.00
_cell.angle_gamma   90.00
#
_symmetry.space_group_name_H-M   'P 1'
#
loop_
_entity.id
_entity.type
_entity.pdbx_description
1 polymer ?
#
loop_
_entity_poly.entity_id
_entity_poly.type
_entity_poly.pdbx_seq_one_letter_code
_entity_poly.pdbx_strand_id
1 'polypeptide(L)'
;SHAAVVARQFGIPCVVGANAIKIDLEKRVMTIGETVIKEGEWISVDGTTGQVFVGKIPTIETKIEEQTDLLTLLTWADEIAARDGIRTMPDGSKSRGLQVWTNADYPKDAKRARSYGAVGIGLCRTEHMFFEPERLPIVQKMILAKTGEERTKQLDLLLPSQRKDFDGLFEAMDGYPVIIRLIDPPLHEFMPDEEKLFEEVITMRVKGETAGLAEKEALLVAIKSLHESNPMMG
;
A
#
# COMPACT_ATOMS: atom_id res chain seq x y z
N SER A 1 -2.01 -9.66 16.97
CA SER A 1 -2.13 -8.19 16.98
C SER A 1 -2.26 -7.70 15.55
N HIS A 2 -2.92 -6.56 15.33
CA HIS A 2 -3.07 -5.94 14.01
C HIS A 2 -1.71 -5.75 13.30
N ALA A 3 -0.70 -5.26 14.04
CA ALA A 3 0.65 -5.02 13.52
C ALA A 3 1.32 -6.25 12.88
N ALA A 4 1.16 -7.45 13.46
CA ALA A 4 1.78 -8.66 12.91
C ALA A 4 1.18 -9.09 11.57
N VAL A 5 -0.13 -8.88 11.39
CA VAL A 5 -0.83 -9.21 10.14
C VAL A 5 -0.39 -8.25 9.03
N VAL A 6 -0.37 -6.95 9.34
CA VAL A 6 0.06 -5.89 8.42
C VAL A 6 1.53 -6.09 8.02
N ALA A 7 2.43 -6.27 8.98
CA ALA A 7 3.85 -6.42 8.70
C ALA A 7 4.16 -7.64 7.80
N ARG A 8 3.42 -8.75 7.99
CA ARG A 8 3.56 -9.94 7.14
C ARG A 8 3.13 -9.67 5.70
N GLN A 9 2.08 -8.90 5.47
CA GLN A 9 1.65 -8.53 4.11
C GLN A 9 2.70 -7.69 3.38
N PHE A 10 3.41 -6.83 4.10
CA PHE A 10 4.44 -5.96 3.53
C PHE A 10 5.85 -6.57 3.54
N GLY A 11 6.04 -7.78 4.10
CA GLY A 11 7.35 -8.41 4.23
C GLY A 11 8.32 -7.63 5.12
N ILE A 12 7.81 -6.87 6.09
CA ILE A 12 8.61 -6.05 6.99
C ILE A 12 8.86 -6.83 8.29
N PRO A 13 10.11 -6.93 8.79
CA PRO A 13 10.39 -7.54 10.09
C PRO A 13 9.56 -6.88 11.21
N CYS A 14 8.87 -7.68 12.01
CA CYS A 14 8.03 -7.19 13.10
C CYS A 14 8.12 -8.10 14.32
N VAL A 15 8.33 -7.48 15.47
CA VAL A 15 8.28 -8.13 16.79
C VAL A 15 7.13 -7.51 17.56
N VAL A 16 6.22 -8.36 18.04
CA VAL A 16 5.03 -7.94 18.80
C VAL A 16 5.04 -8.58 20.18
N GLY A 17 4.37 -7.96 21.14
CA GLY A 17 4.32 -8.48 22.52
C GLY A 17 5.61 -8.25 23.31
N ALA A 18 6.38 -7.21 22.96
CA ALA A 18 7.58 -6.81 23.69
C ALA A 18 7.22 -6.11 25.02
N ASN A 19 6.68 -6.88 25.97
CA ASN A 19 6.11 -6.37 27.22
C ASN A 19 7.13 -5.67 28.15
N ALA A 20 8.42 -5.90 27.94
CA ALA A 20 9.49 -5.24 28.70
C ALA A 20 9.70 -3.78 28.28
N ILE A 21 9.13 -3.35 27.15
CA ILE A 21 9.27 -2.01 26.60
C ILE A 21 8.25 -1.07 27.26
N LYS A 22 8.74 0.08 27.74
CA LYS A 22 7.90 1.20 28.20
C LYS A 22 8.15 2.42 27.33
N ILE A 23 7.08 2.96 26.76
CA ILE A 23 7.12 4.11 25.85
C ILE A 23 6.56 5.33 26.55
N ASP A 24 7.32 6.41 26.61
CA ASP A 24 6.89 7.74 27.04
C ASP A 24 6.72 8.62 25.79
N LEU A 25 5.47 8.86 25.39
CA LEU A 25 5.12 9.59 24.18
C LEU A 25 5.38 11.10 24.30
N GLU A 26 5.31 11.66 25.51
CA GLU A 26 5.56 13.09 25.73
C GLU A 26 7.04 13.41 25.61
N LYS A 27 7.89 12.59 26.23
CA LYS A 27 9.35 12.74 26.17
C LYS A 27 9.97 12.11 24.93
N ARG A 28 9.19 11.35 24.16
CA ARG A 28 9.61 10.58 22.98
C ARG A 28 10.80 9.67 23.28
N VAL A 29 10.69 8.91 24.36
CA VAL A 29 11.71 7.94 24.80
C VAL A 29 11.12 6.56 24.99
N MET A 30 11.92 5.55 24.66
CA MET A 30 11.64 4.15 24.90
C MET A 30 12.60 3.62 25.96
N THR A 31 12.08 2.90 26.95
CA THR A 31 12.88 2.34 28.06
C THR A 31 12.69 0.83 28.18
N ILE A 32 13.78 0.11 28.39
CA ILE A 32 13.82 -1.34 28.55
C ILE A 32 14.80 -1.64 29.68
N GLY A 33 14.28 -1.93 30.88
CA GLY A 33 15.12 -2.04 32.08
C GLY A 33 15.84 -0.71 32.35
N GLU A 34 17.18 -0.74 32.31
CA GLU A 34 18.05 0.45 32.49
C GLU A 34 18.38 1.17 31.18
N THR A 35 18.10 0.54 30.03
CA THR A 35 18.41 1.11 28.72
C THR A 35 17.35 2.14 28.33
N VAL A 36 17.80 3.35 28.01
CA VAL A 36 16.96 4.45 27.50
C VAL A 36 17.36 4.73 26.06
N ILE A 37 16.38 4.69 25.15
CA ILE A 37 16.56 4.95 23.72
C ILE A 37 15.72 6.17 23.35
N LYS A 38 16.34 7.15 22.72
CA LYS A 38 15.69 8.40 22.31
C LYS A 38 15.18 8.32 20.88
N GLU A 39 14.21 9.18 20.55
CA GLU A 39 13.81 9.41 19.17
C GLU A 39 15.05 9.73 18.29
N GLY A 40 15.15 9.05 17.15
CA GLY A 40 16.25 9.19 16.20
C GLY A 40 17.44 8.26 16.43
N GLU A 41 17.50 7.55 17.56
CA GLU A 41 18.54 6.54 17.81
C GLU A 41 18.23 5.22 17.07
N TRP A 42 19.30 4.53 16.66
CA TRP A 42 19.17 3.30 15.90
C TRP A 42 18.75 2.12 16.77
N ILE A 43 17.80 1.34 16.25
CA ILE A 43 17.45 0.01 16.73
C ILE A 43 17.44 -0.95 15.54
N SER A 44 17.77 -2.22 15.79
CA SER A 44 17.72 -3.28 14.80
C SER A 44 16.76 -4.37 15.27
N VAL A 45 15.94 -4.89 14.37
CA VAL A 45 14.85 -5.83 14.70
C VAL A 45 15.01 -7.10 13.85
N ASP A 46 15.04 -8.25 14.52
CA ASP A 46 14.98 -9.57 13.89
C ASP A 46 13.59 -10.18 14.08
N GLY A 47 12.79 -10.15 13.01
CA GLY A 47 11.43 -10.70 13.00
C GLY A 47 11.37 -12.23 13.00
N THR A 48 12.47 -12.93 12.77
CA THR A 48 12.54 -14.40 12.76
C THR A 48 12.77 -14.94 14.17
N THR A 49 13.73 -14.38 14.90
CA THR A 49 14.04 -14.80 16.28
C THR A 49 13.22 -14.05 17.33
N GLY A 50 12.63 -12.91 16.97
CA GLY A 50 11.93 -12.05 17.92
C GLY A 50 12.86 -11.12 18.71
N GLN A 51 14.14 -11.04 18.35
CA GLN A 51 15.13 -10.25 19.06
C GLN A 51 15.14 -8.79 18.60
N VAL A 52 15.41 -7.89 19.54
CA VAL A 52 15.58 -6.45 19.30
C VAL A 52 16.92 -6.03 19.86
N PHE A 53 17.71 -5.32 19.06
CA PHE A 53 19.06 -4.92 19.38
C PHE A 53 19.19 -3.39 19.38
N VAL A 54 19.99 -2.88 20.31
CA VAL A 54 20.35 -1.46 20.35
C VAL A 54 21.43 -1.18 19.30
N GLY A 55 21.28 -0.10 18.56
CA GLY A 55 22.22 0.32 17.53
C GLY A 55 21.89 -0.21 16.14
N LYS A 56 22.73 0.19 15.18
CA LYS A 56 22.61 -0.17 13.77
C LYS A 56 23.45 -1.40 13.47
N ILE A 57 22.81 -2.56 13.37
CA ILE A 57 23.48 -3.80 12.95
C ILE A 57 23.66 -3.75 11.42
N PRO A 58 24.88 -4.01 10.89
CA PRO A 58 25.09 -4.12 9.45
C PRO A 58 24.24 -5.25 8.85
N THR A 59 23.47 -4.93 7.81
CA THR A 59 22.67 -5.90 7.05
C THR A 59 23.39 -6.27 5.76
N ILE A 60 23.19 -7.50 5.30
CA ILE A 60 23.63 -7.93 3.98
C ILE A 60 22.43 -7.84 3.05
N GLU A 61 22.61 -7.23 1.89
CA GLU A 61 21.59 -7.26 0.84
C GLU A 61 21.59 -8.65 0.20
N THR A 62 20.48 -9.37 0.34
CA THR A 62 20.34 -10.70 -0.26
C THR A 62 20.25 -10.56 -1.77
N LYS A 63 21.24 -11.12 -2.48
CA LYS A 63 21.23 -11.20 -3.94
C LYS A 63 20.77 -12.59 -4.36
N ILE A 64 19.52 -12.69 -4.80
CA ILE A 64 18.95 -13.97 -5.25
C ILE A 64 19.71 -14.49 -6.48
N GLU A 65 20.27 -13.58 -7.26
CA GLU A 65 21.09 -13.87 -8.44
C GLU A 65 22.34 -14.69 -8.09
N GLU A 66 22.84 -14.58 -6.86
CA GLU A 66 24.00 -15.35 -6.36
C GLU A 66 23.59 -16.74 -5.84
N GLN A 67 22.29 -17.04 -5.71
CA GLN A 67 21.77 -18.33 -5.21
C GLN A 67 21.43 -19.31 -6.34
N THR A 68 22.46 -19.85 -7.00
CA THR A 68 22.33 -20.72 -8.19
C THR A 68 21.45 -21.95 -7.97
N ASP A 69 21.55 -22.60 -6.82
CA ASP A 69 20.79 -23.83 -6.51
C ASP A 69 19.30 -23.51 -6.33
N LEU A 70 18.98 -22.38 -5.70
CA LEU A 70 17.61 -21.91 -5.54
C LEU A 70 17.00 -21.56 -6.90
N LEU A 71 17.73 -20.81 -7.73
CA LEU A 71 17.28 -20.45 -9.09
C LEU A 71 17.02 -21.69 -9.94
N THR A 72 17.87 -22.72 -9.82
CA THR A 72 17.68 -24.00 -10.52
C THR A 72 16.38 -24.68 -10.06
N LEU A 73 16.14 -24.73 -8.76
CA LEU A 73 14.92 -25.31 -8.18
C LEU A 73 13.66 -24.54 -8.60
N LEU A 74 13.70 -23.21 -8.57
CA LEU A 74 12.60 -22.36 -9.01
C LEU A 74 12.31 -22.54 -10.50
N THR A 75 13.35 -22.66 -11.33
CA THR A 75 13.20 -22.95 -12.77
C THR A 75 12.45 -24.26 -13.00
N TRP A 76 12.83 -25.34 -12.29
CA TRP A 76 12.11 -26.61 -12.38
C TRP A 76 10.67 -26.50 -11.89
N ALA A 77 10.43 -25.74 -10.83
CA ALA A 77 9.10 -25.51 -10.30
C ALA A 77 8.20 -24.80 -11.33
N ASP A 78 8.70 -23.76 -11.99
CA ASP A 78 7.99 -23.02 -13.04
C ASP A 78 7.71 -23.92 -14.25
N GLU A 79 8.70 -24.67 -14.72
CA GLU A 79 8.54 -25.62 -15.83
C GLU A 79 7.47 -26.68 -15.53
N ILE A 80 7.48 -27.26 -14.33
CA ILE A 80 6.49 -28.26 -13.93
C ILE A 80 5.11 -27.63 -13.77
N ALA A 81 5.03 -26.45 -13.15
CA ALA A 81 3.78 -25.75 -12.92
C ALA A 81 3.09 -25.35 -14.23
N ALA A 82 3.86 -24.98 -15.25
CA ALA A 82 3.40 -24.56 -16.58
C ALA A 82 2.97 -25.71 -17.50
N ARG A 83 3.21 -26.98 -17.14
CA ARG A 83 2.83 -28.13 -17.98
C ARG A 83 1.31 -28.24 -18.13
N ASP A 84 0.87 -28.35 -19.37
CA ASP A 84 -0.51 -28.67 -19.70
C ASP A 84 -0.90 -30.06 -19.15
N GLY A 85 -2.10 -30.15 -18.57
CA GLY A 85 -2.66 -31.38 -18.01
C GLY A 85 -2.03 -31.93 -16.74
N ILE A 86 -1.07 -31.22 -16.13
CA ILE A 86 -0.36 -31.70 -14.93
C ILE A 86 -1.28 -31.87 -13.71
N ARG A 87 -2.31 -31.02 -13.59
CA ARG A 87 -3.31 -31.06 -12.50
C ARG A 87 -4.68 -31.44 -13.04
N THR A 88 -5.44 -32.15 -12.22
CA THR A 88 -6.86 -32.46 -12.45
C THR A 88 -7.70 -31.61 -11.50
N MET A 89 -8.62 -30.81 -12.04
CA MET A 89 -9.49 -29.93 -11.27
C MET A 89 -10.65 -30.72 -10.62
N PRO A 90 -11.38 -30.14 -9.63
CA PRO A 90 -12.50 -30.80 -8.97
C PRO A 90 -13.63 -31.24 -9.92
N ASP A 91 -13.80 -30.54 -11.05
CA ASP A 91 -14.77 -30.85 -12.10
C ASP A 91 -14.29 -31.93 -13.09
N GLY A 92 -13.10 -32.50 -12.88
CA GLY A 92 -12.48 -33.51 -13.74
C GLY A 92 -11.72 -32.95 -14.94
N SER A 93 -11.73 -31.64 -15.16
CA SER A 93 -10.97 -31.00 -16.24
C SER A 93 -9.47 -31.00 -15.96
N LYS A 94 -8.68 -30.87 -17.03
CA LYS A 94 -7.21 -30.80 -16.97
C LYS A 94 -6.74 -29.35 -16.94
N SER A 95 -5.75 -29.04 -16.09
CA SER A 95 -5.21 -27.68 -15.96
C SER A 95 -4.43 -27.26 -17.20
N ARG A 96 -4.45 -25.97 -17.56
CA ARG A 96 -3.68 -25.42 -18.69
C ARG A 96 -2.22 -25.03 -18.35
N GLY A 97 -1.71 -25.51 -17.23
CA GLY A 97 -0.50 -24.96 -16.61
C GLY A 97 -0.80 -23.68 -15.82
N LEU A 98 0.11 -23.31 -14.91
CA LEU A 98 0.06 -22.07 -14.16
C LEU A 98 1.32 -21.25 -14.43
N GLN A 99 1.14 -19.94 -14.40
CA GLN A 99 2.21 -18.96 -14.40
C GLN A 99 2.13 -18.16 -13.09
N VAL A 100 3.27 -17.65 -12.62
CA VAL A 100 3.33 -16.77 -11.45
C VAL A 100 3.42 -15.33 -11.92
N TRP A 101 2.33 -14.58 -11.74
CA TRP A 101 2.28 -13.16 -12.01
C TRP A 101 2.30 -12.40 -10.69
N THR A 102 2.74 -11.14 -10.71
CA THR A 102 2.80 -10.31 -9.52
C THR A 102 1.59 -9.40 -9.39
N ASN A 103 1.28 -9.00 -8.15
CA ASN A 103 0.53 -7.78 -7.90
C ASN A 103 1.57 -6.66 -7.72
N ALA A 104 1.51 -5.63 -8.55
CA ALA A 104 2.45 -4.52 -8.51
C ALA A 104 1.82 -3.25 -9.06
N ASP A 105 1.90 -2.18 -8.28
CA ASP A 105 1.25 -0.90 -8.61
C ASP A 105 2.28 0.17 -9.00
N TYR A 106 3.56 -0.04 -8.65
CA TYR A 106 4.64 0.91 -8.92
C TYR A 106 5.78 0.28 -9.73
N PRO A 107 6.52 1.08 -10.53
CA PRO A 107 7.64 0.58 -11.34
C PRO A 107 8.72 -0.15 -10.53
N LYS A 108 9.01 0.32 -9.31
CA LYS A 108 10.00 -0.30 -8.41
C LYS A 108 9.59 -1.73 -8.01
N ASP A 109 8.30 -1.94 -7.77
CA ASP A 109 7.75 -3.22 -7.33
C ASP A 109 7.68 -4.19 -8.50
N ALA A 110 7.32 -3.69 -9.68
CA ALA A 110 7.35 -4.44 -10.93
C ALA A 110 8.78 -4.92 -11.26
N LYS A 111 9.79 -4.05 -11.15
CA LYS A 111 11.21 -4.41 -11.39
C LYS A 111 11.69 -5.51 -10.44
N ARG A 112 11.39 -5.37 -9.14
CA ARG A 112 11.74 -6.38 -8.12
C ARG A 112 11.01 -7.70 -8.36
N ALA A 113 9.72 -7.67 -8.69
CA ALA A 113 8.97 -8.88 -8.98
C ALA A 113 9.53 -9.60 -10.23
N ARG A 114 9.91 -8.84 -11.26
CA ARG A 114 10.56 -9.38 -12.45
C ARG A 114 11.90 -10.03 -12.14
N SER A 115 12.74 -9.45 -11.27
CA SER A 115 14.00 -10.08 -10.85
C SER A 115 13.79 -11.37 -10.08
N TYR A 116 12.61 -11.57 -9.49
CA TYR A 116 12.23 -12.82 -8.82
C TYR A 116 11.53 -13.83 -9.75
N GLY A 117 11.42 -13.53 -11.04
CA GLY A 117 10.87 -14.46 -12.04
C GLY A 117 9.38 -14.27 -12.36
N ALA A 118 8.72 -13.21 -11.87
CA ALA A 118 7.33 -12.93 -12.23
C ALA A 118 7.20 -12.70 -13.75
N VAL A 119 6.25 -13.40 -14.37
CA VAL A 119 6.04 -13.37 -15.83
C VAL A 119 4.87 -12.46 -16.24
N GLY A 120 4.68 -11.37 -15.52
CA GLY A 120 3.65 -10.37 -15.75
C GLY A 120 3.06 -9.78 -14.48
N ILE A 121 2.21 -8.77 -14.64
CA ILE A 121 1.41 -8.18 -13.55
C ILE A 121 -0.03 -8.66 -13.72
N GLY A 122 -0.53 -9.43 -12.75
CA GLY A 122 -1.92 -9.92 -12.73
C GLY A 122 -2.91 -8.94 -12.14
N LEU A 123 -2.41 -7.99 -11.35
CA LEU A 123 -3.23 -6.94 -10.77
C LEU A 123 -2.37 -5.71 -10.47
N CYS A 124 -2.58 -4.65 -11.23
CA CYS A 124 -2.15 -3.29 -10.91
C CYS A 124 -3.38 -2.50 -10.44
N ARG A 125 -3.33 -2.02 -9.20
CA ARG A 125 -4.38 -1.24 -8.54
C ARG A 125 -4.12 0.24 -8.71
N THR A 126 -4.96 0.91 -9.49
CA THR A 126 -4.79 2.34 -9.79
C THR A 126 -5.07 3.23 -8.59
N GLU A 127 -5.89 2.77 -7.64
CA GLU A 127 -6.22 3.50 -6.42
C GLU A 127 -5.00 3.81 -5.54
N HIS A 128 -4.01 2.91 -5.47
CA HIS A 128 -2.79 3.15 -4.70
C HIS A 128 -2.00 4.35 -5.24
N MET A 129 -2.01 4.55 -6.56
CA MET A 129 -1.37 5.71 -7.19
C MET A 129 -2.04 7.02 -6.75
N PHE A 130 -3.35 7.00 -6.46
CA PHE A 130 -4.13 8.18 -6.07
C PHE A 130 -3.97 8.58 -4.59
N PHE A 131 -3.57 7.64 -3.73
CA PHE A 131 -3.28 7.91 -2.32
C PHE A 131 -1.94 8.62 -2.08
N GLU A 132 -1.14 8.87 -3.12
CA GLU A 132 0.09 9.66 -3.00
C GLU A 132 -0.21 11.08 -2.47
N PRO A 133 0.56 11.61 -1.50
CA PRO A 133 0.28 12.90 -0.86
C PRO A 133 0.11 14.07 -1.84
N GLU A 134 0.80 14.03 -2.98
CA GLU A 134 0.74 15.07 -4.00
C GLU A 134 -0.54 14.99 -4.85
N ARG A 135 -1.15 13.81 -4.96
CA ARG A 135 -2.29 13.52 -5.85
C ARG A 135 -3.62 13.47 -5.10
N LEU A 136 -3.59 13.03 -3.85
CA LEU A 136 -4.77 12.92 -3.01
C LEU A 136 -5.61 14.23 -2.96
N PRO A 137 -5.02 15.43 -2.83
CA PRO A 137 -5.79 16.68 -2.86
C PRO A 137 -6.49 16.94 -4.20
N ILE A 138 -5.91 16.48 -5.32
CA ILE A 138 -6.50 16.63 -6.66
C ILE A 138 -7.69 15.69 -6.80
N VAL A 139 -7.56 14.45 -6.31
CA VAL A 139 -8.63 13.45 -6.28
C VAL A 139 -9.80 13.92 -5.42
N GLN A 140 -9.53 14.48 -4.24
CA GLN A 140 -10.56 15.06 -3.37
C GLN A 140 -11.31 16.20 -4.07
N LYS A 141 -10.59 17.12 -4.75
CA LYS A 141 -11.22 18.18 -5.54
C LYS A 141 -12.06 17.63 -6.69
N MET A 142 -11.60 16.57 -7.35
CA MET A 142 -12.35 15.90 -8.42
C MET A 142 -13.67 15.30 -7.89
N ILE A 143 -13.65 14.68 -6.71
CA ILE A 143 -14.83 14.11 -6.05
C ILE A 143 -15.83 15.20 -5.66
N LEU A 144 -15.33 16.31 -5.09
CA LEU A 144 -16.15 17.44 -4.64
C LEU A 144 -16.63 18.37 -5.76
N ALA A 145 -16.14 18.19 -6.99
CA ALA A 145 -16.48 19.02 -8.13
C ALA A 145 -18.00 18.98 -8.42
N LYS A 146 -18.59 20.17 -8.57
CA LYS A 146 -20.06 20.31 -8.77
C LYS A 146 -20.47 20.20 -10.23
N THR A 147 -19.53 20.39 -11.15
CA THR A 147 -19.77 20.36 -12.60
C THR A 147 -18.84 19.38 -13.29
N GLY A 148 -19.28 18.87 -14.45
CA GLY A 148 -18.43 18.02 -15.29
C GLY A 148 -17.15 18.74 -15.73
N GLU A 149 -17.23 20.03 -16.03
CA GLU A 149 -16.05 20.82 -16.40
C GLU A 149 -15.02 20.95 -15.28
N GLU A 150 -15.46 21.19 -14.04
CA GLU A 150 -14.58 21.26 -12.88
C GLU A 150 -13.95 19.89 -12.60
N ARG A 151 -14.71 18.81 -12.75
CA ARG A 151 -14.22 17.44 -12.62
C ARG A 151 -13.15 17.13 -13.68
N THR A 152 -13.41 17.46 -14.95
CA THR A 152 -12.45 17.25 -16.04
C THR A 152 -11.15 18.02 -15.79
N LYS A 153 -11.22 19.25 -15.30
CA LYS A 153 -10.00 20.02 -14.93
C LYS A 153 -9.13 19.30 -13.91
N GLN A 154 -9.72 18.65 -12.90
CA GLN A 154 -8.95 17.88 -11.92
C GLN A 154 -8.41 16.57 -12.51
N LEU A 155 -9.16 15.89 -13.37
CA LEU A 155 -8.70 14.71 -14.10
C LEU A 155 -7.49 15.02 -15.00
N ASP A 156 -7.51 16.17 -15.69
CA ASP A 156 -6.41 16.62 -16.54
C ASP A 156 -5.12 16.88 -15.74
N LEU A 157 -5.24 17.25 -14.46
CA LEU A 157 -4.09 17.38 -13.55
C LEU A 157 -3.52 16.03 -13.10
N LEU A 158 -4.35 14.99 -12.99
CA LEU A 158 -3.92 13.64 -12.63
C LEU A 158 -3.29 12.88 -13.80
N LEU A 159 -3.75 13.16 -15.03
CA LEU A 159 -3.38 12.42 -16.24
C LEU A 159 -1.85 12.31 -16.46
N PRO A 160 -1.03 13.37 -16.33
CA PRO A 160 0.41 13.28 -16.56
C PRO A 160 1.11 12.35 -15.57
N SER A 161 0.75 12.42 -14.28
CA SER A 161 1.35 11.60 -13.24
C SER A 161 0.96 10.13 -13.40
N GLN A 162 -0.32 9.86 -13.70
CA GLN A 162 -0.79 8.50 -13.92
C GLN A 162 -0.15 7.88 -15.17
N ARG A 163 -0.01 8.65 -16.25
CA ARG A 163 0.68 8.19 -17.47
C ARG A 163 2.13 7.82 -17.18
N LYS A 164 2.84 8.67 -16.42
CA LYS A 164 4.24 8.41 -16.04
C LYS A 164 4.40 7.11 -15.24
N ASP A 165 3.46 6.80 -14.34
CA ASP A 165 3.50 5.54 -13.59
C ASP A 165 3.31 4.33 -14.52
N PHE A 166 2.36 4.40 -15.44
CA PHE A 166 2.14 3.34 -16.43
C PHE A 166 3.32 3.17 -17.38
N ASP A 167 3.92 4.26 -17.86
CA ASP A 167 5.14 4.21 -18.68
C ASP A 167 6.24 3.45 -17.93
N GLY A 168 6.44 3.74 -16.64
CA GLY A 168 7.42 3.02 -15.81
C GLY A 168 7.05 1.56 -15.55
N LEU A 169 5.77 1.21 -15.45
CA LEU A 169 5.31 -0.18 -15.32
C LEU A 169 5.53 -0.97 -16.60
N PHE A 170 5.22 -0.39 -17.76
CA PHE A 170 5.44 -1.02 -19.07
C PHE A 170 6.93 -1.19 -19.36
N GLU A 171 7.76 -0.21 -19.03
CA GLU A 171 9.22 -0.34 -19.14
C GLU A 171 9.75 -1.45 -18.21
N ALA A 172 9.26 -1.51 -16.97
CA ALA A 172 9.66 -2.55 -16.02
C ALA A 172 9.27 -3.96 -16.48
N MET A 173 8.13 -4.10 -17.16
CA MET A 173 7.56 -5.38 -17.62
C MET A 173 7.67 -5.58 -19.13
N ASP A 174 8.66 -4.98 -19.79
CA ASP A 174 8.87 -5.16 -21.23
C ASP A 174 8.88 -6.65 -21.63
N GLY A 175 8.02 -6.99 -22.60
CA GLY A 175 7.78 -8.35 -23.08
C GLY A 175 6.74 -9.17 -22.29
N TYR A 176 6.19 -8.65 -21.18
CA TYR A 176 5.24 -9.35 -20.31
C TYR A 176 3.89 -8.62 -20.20
N PRO A 177 2.79 -9.34 -19.92
CA PRO A 177 1.47 -8.73 -19.76
C PRO A 177 1.38 -7.88 -18.49
N VAL A 178 0.67 -6.76 -18.58
CA VAL A 178 0.36 -5.87 -17.46
C VAL A 178 -1.15 -5.66 -17.37
N ILE A 179 -1.79 -6.25 -16.36
CA ILE A 179 -3.23 -6.14 -16.15
C ILE A 179 -3.52 -4.99 -15.18
N ILE A 180 -4.17 -3.96 -15.71
CA ILE A 180 -4.52 -2.75 -14.95
C ILE A 180 -5.99 -2.81 -14.58
N ARG A 181 -6.27 -2.74 -13.29
CA ARG A 181 -7.62 -2.57 -12.77
C ARG A 181 -7.93 -1.07 -12.68
N LEU A 182 -9.09 -0.69 -13.23
CA LEU A 182 -9.62 0.66 -13.04
C LEU A 182 -9.93 0.92 -11.57
N ILE A 183 -10.27 2.17 -11.24
CA ILE A 183 -10.60 2.56 -9.87
C ILE A 183 -11.74 1.69 -9.32
N ASP A 184 -11.48 1.09 -8.16
CA ASP A 184 -12.37 0.15 -7.46
C ASP A 184 -12.91 0.69 -6.11
N PRO A 185 -12.14 1.46 -5.30
CA PRO A 185 -12.65 1.84 -3.99
C PRO A 185 -13.76 2.90 -4.08
N PRO A 186 -14.70 2.89 -3.13
CA PRO A 186 -15.72 3.91 -3.02
C PRO A 186 -15.07 5.27 -2.71
N LEU A 187 -15.69 6.34 -3.22
CA LEU A 187 -15.07 7.67 -3.21
C LEU A 187 -14.81 8.23 -1.81
N HIS A 188 -15.55 7.77 -0.79
CA HIS A 188 -15.35 8.19 0.59
C HIS A 188 -14.00 7.73 1.16
N GLU A 189 -13.37 6.68 0.63
CA GLU A 189 -12.03 6.24 1.07
C GLU A 189 -10.93 7.26 0.79
N PHE A 190 -11.12 8.15 -0.20
CA PHE A 190 -10.18 9.24 -0.49
C PHE A 190 -10.39 10.48 0.38
N MET A 191 -11.47 10.51 1.17
CA MET A 191 -11.84 11.68 1.97
C MET A 191 -11.21 11.63 3.37
N PRO A 192 -11.04 12.79 4.02
CA PRO A 192 -10.65 12.82 5.43
C PRO A 192 -11.66 12.07 6.31
N ASP A 193 -11.16 11.57 7.44
CA ASP A 193 -11.97 10.91 8.47
C ASP A 193 -13.14 11.81 8.93
N GLU A 194 -14.37 11.28 8.81
CA GLU A 194 -15.60 12.03 9.09
C GLU A 194 -15.67 12.47 10.56
N GLU A 195 -15.33 11.58 11.50
CA GLU A 195 -15.42 11.86 12.93
C GLU A 195 -14.40 12.94 13.32
N LYS A 196 -13.17 12.83 12.84
CA LYS A 196 -12.14 13.86 13.09
C LYS A 196 -12.53 15.21 12.51
N LEU A 197 -13.06 15.23 11.28
CA LEU A 197 -13.52 16.47 10.66
C LEU A 197 -14.70 17.07 11.42
N PHE A 198 -15.62 16.23 11.91
CA PHE A 198 -16.75 16.66 12.74
C PHE A 198 -16.26 17.29 14.05
N GLU A 199 -15.35 16.63 14.77
CA GLU A 199 -14.75 17.16 16.00
C GLU A 199 -14.04 18.49 15.75
N GLU A 200 -13.31 18.60 14.65
CA GLU A 200 -12.61 19.83 14.26
C GLU A 200 -13.59 20.98 14.00
N VAL A 201 -14.65 20.73 13.23
CA VAL A 201 -15.72 21.72 12.96
C VAL A 201 -16.40 22.19 14.25
N ILE A 202 -16.74 21.26 15.16
CA ILE A 202 -17.35 21.60 16.45
C ILE A 202 -16.39 22.41 17.32
N THR A 203 -15.12 22.02 17.36
CA THR A 203 -14.08 22.73 18.13
C THR A 203 -13.92 24.16 17.63
N MET A 204 -13.86 24.36 16.31
CA MET A 204 -13.76 25.69 15.70
C MET A 204 -14.99 26.55 16.03
N ARG A 205 -16.20 25.97 15.97
CA ARG A 205 -17.45 26.67 16.37
C ARG A 205 -17.41 27.13 17.83
N VAL A 206 -16.99 26.26 18.75
CA VAL A 206 -16.93 26.56 20.19
C VAL A 206 -15.86 27.62 20.49
N LYS A 207 -14.71 27.56 19.81
CA LYS A 207 -13.61 28.53 19.96
C LYS A 207 -13.88 29.87 19.25
N GLY A 208 -14.92 29.95 18.41
CA GLY A 208 -15.20 31.13 17.60
C GLY A 208 -14.23 31.34 16.44
N GLU A 209 -13.53 30.28 16.00
CA GLU A 209 -12.61 30.31 14.87
C GLU A 209 -13.41 30.27 13.55
N THR A 210 -13.42 31.39 12.82
CA THR A 210 -14.24 31.53 11.59
C THR A 210 -13.46 31.28 10.30
N ALA A 211 -12.12 31.42 10.32
CA ALA A 211 -11.28 31.20 9.16
C ALA A 211 -11.29 29.71 8.76
N GLY A 212 -11.75 29.40 7.54
CA GLY A 212 -11.81 28.03 7.01
C GLY A 212 -12.97 27.17 7.55
N LEU A 213 -13.80 27.69 8.47
CA LEU A 213 -14.92 26.95 9.05
C LEU A 213 -15.96 26.57 7.99
N ALA A 214 -16.35 27.52 7.13
CA ALA A 214 -17.35 27.29 6.09
C ALA A 214 -16.91 26.22 5.06
N GLU A 215 -15.62 26.17 4.74
CA GLU A 215 -15.07 25.15 3.83
C GLU A 215 -15.11 23.75 4.48
N LYS A 216 -14.72 23.65 5.76
CA LYS A 216 -14.78 22.39 6.51
C LYS A 216 -16.22 21.91 6.73
N GLU A 217 -17.15 22.82 6.94
CA GLU A 217 -18.58 22.49 7.03
C GLU A 217 -19.12 21.96 5.70
N ALA A 218 -18.78 22.60 4.58
CA ALA A 218 -19.17 22.12 3.26
C ALA A 218 -18.56 20.74 2.94
N LEU A 219 -17.29 20.53 3.33
CA LEU A 219 -16.59 19.25 3.20
C LEU A 219 -17.27 18.15 4.02
N LEU A 220 -17.62 18.45 5.28
CA LEU A 220 -18.31 17.50 6.16
C LEU A 220 -19.67 17.09 5.60
N VAL A 221 -20.44 18.05 5.03
CA VAL A 221 -21.72 17.75 4.37
C VAL A 221 -21.50 16.84 3.16
N ALA A 222 -20.46 17.09 2.36
CA ALA A 222 -20.14 16.26 1.20
C ALA A 222 -19.73 14.84 1.62
N ILE A 223 -18.88 14.67 2.64
CA ILE A 223 -18.47 13.36 3.15
C ILE A 223 -19.68 12.56 3.63
N LYS A 224 -20.57 13.19 4.40
CA LYS A 224 -21.82 12.56 4.85
C LYS A 224 -22.73 12.12 3.71
N SER A 225 -22.72 12.83 2.59
CA SER A 225 -23.49 12.45 1.40
C SER A 225 -22.90 11.25 0.65
N LEU A 226 -21.60 11.00 0.79
CA LEU A 226 -20.87 9.87 0.21
C LEU A 226 -20.79 8.67 1.17
N HIS A 227 -21.33 8.81 2.38
CA HIS A 227 -21.34 7.76 3.39
C HIS A 227 -22.30 6.65 2.97
N GLU A 228 -21.80 5.42 2.99
CA GLU A 228 -22.56 4.22 2.68
C GLU A 228 -22.54 3.29 3.88
N SER A 229 -23.70 2.72 4.22
CA SER A 229 -23.80 1.77 5.33
C SER A 229 -22.98 0.49 5.09
N ASN A 230 -22.77 0.11 3.82
CA ASN A 230 -21.97 -1.07 3.43
C ASN A 230 -21.06 -0.75 2.22
N PRO A 231 -19.88 -0.15 2.46
CA PRO A 231 -18.94 0.25 1.40
C PRO A 231 -18.56 -0.86 0.41
N MET A 232 -18.54 -2.13 0.85
CA MET A 232 -18.21 -3.27 -0.02
C MET A 232 -19.28 -3.59 -1.08
N MET A 233 -20.48 -3.00 -0.99
CA MET A 233 -21.61 -3.28 -1.89
C MET A 233 -22.26 -2.01 -2.45
N GLY A 234 -21.52 -0.89 -2.47
CA GLY A 234 -21.95 0.41 -3.02
C GLY A 234 -22.00 0.49 -4.53
#